data_AF-A0A8J4LXG0-F1
#
_entry.id   AF-A0A8J4LXG0-F1
#
_cell.length_a   1.000
_cell.length_b   1.000
_cell.length_c   1.000
_cell.angle_alpha   90.00
_cell.angle_beta   90.00
_cell.angle_gamma   90.00
#
_symmetry.space_group_name_H-M   'P 1'
#
loop_
_entity.id
_entity.type
_entity.pdbx_description
1 polymer ?
#
loop_
_entity_poly.entity_id
_entity_poly.type
_entity_poly.pdbx_seq_one_letter_code
_entity_poly.pdbx_strand_id
1 'polypeptide(L)'
;MGTIGAMSGVVGSVAGVLPSTLGGVGGVKPEEVIDRLTERITDRLRNELKVELQRESESLAAQQGALDTFLVKELESQNTCPVCYELMVPPQHAPMMLFPCGHSFCGRCLEQHIDRNKKTQCPICRKKIESRAPNYSLQQLIQQVVAKKESSGRAAPSGPLSPGSPGRRMLDGAGVEDGLEPCSNTDRVRRQYDRAATRMRVLRNELADTAIEEDGLNGKVAAAAAVAGHLQEEEQVVLRRLAAVQAELDLVREQLAQQGSKVADLVRQAEAVRQRRELLQATLGPLEQEVEKLEILMAGVMEMRQ
;
A
#
# COMPACT_ATOMS: atom_id res chain seq x y z
N MET A 1 58.62 -44.55 -42.93
CA MET A 1 58.24 -44.22 -44.33
C MET A 1 58.06 -42.71 -44.40
N GLY A 2 58.81 -42.04 -45.28
CA GLY A 2 58.89 -40.57 -45.47
C GLY A 2 59.81 -39.90 -44.44
N THR A 3 61.02 -39.36 -44.67
CA THR A 3 61.59 -38.53 -45.77
C THR A 3 60.65 -37.37 -46.12
N ILE A 4 61.04 -36.09 -46.13
CA ILE A 4 62.03 -35.39 -46.98
C ILE A 4 62.26 -33.99 -46.33
N GLY A 5 63.51 -33.53 -46.11
CA GLY A 5 64.24 -32.52 -46.93
C GLY A 5 64.20 -31.12 -46.28
N ALA A 6 65.27 -30.57 -45.67
CA ALA A 6 66.56 -30.08 -46.21
C ALA A 6 66.45 -28.80 -47.06
N MET A 7 67.22 -27.76 -46.68
CA MET A 7 68.04 -26.80 -47.48
C MET A 7 68.18 -25.47 -46.70
N SER A 8 69.30 -25.23 -46.01
CA SER A 8 70.47 -24.39 -46.44
C SER A 8 70.11 -22.91 -46.57
N GLY A 9 70.58 -22.00 -45.67
CA GLY A 9 71.93 -21.40 -45.67
C GLY A 9 71.84 -20.03 -46.39
N VAL A 10 72.37 -18.89 -45.95
CA VAL A 10 73.77 -18.58 -45.62
C VAL A 10 73.86 -17.11 -45.13
N VAL A 11 74.51 -16.92 -43.97
CA VAL A 11 75.38 -15.84 -43.42
C VAL A 11 75.14 -14.32 -43.64
N GLY A 12 75.43 -13.55 -42.59
CA GLY A 12 75.73 -12.10 -42.65
C GLY A 12 75.87 -11.45 -41.27
N SER A 13 77.08 -11.52 -40.69
CA SER A 13 77.51 -11.05 -39.36
C SER A 13 77.73 -9.52 -39.30
N VAL A 14 77.53 -8.87 -38.15
CA VAL A 14 78.58 -8.14 -37.39
C VAL A 14 78.09 -7.66 -36.01
N ALA A 15 78.98 -7.80 -35.02
CA ALA A 15 78.80 -7.54 -33.60
C ALA A 15 79.14 -6.09 -33.20
N GLY A 16 78.59 -5.63 -32.08
CA GLY A 16 79.02 -4.47 -31.31
C GLY A 16 78.63 -4.63 -29.84
N VAL A 17 79.62 -4.54 -28.95
CA VAL A 17 79.60 -4.97 -27.54
C VAL A 17 79.78 -3.75 -26.61
N LEU A 18 78.84 -3.60 -25.64
CA LEU A 18 78.92 -3.02 -24.26
C LEU A 18 79.34 -1.52 -24.06
N PRO A 19 79.19 -0.88 -22.86
CA PRO A 19 78.91 -1.45 -21.53
C PRO A 19 77.88 -0.71 -20.61
N SER A 20 77.59 -1.40 -19.51
CA SER A 20 76.77 -1.04 -18.35
C SER A 20 77.39 0.02 -17.42
N THR A 21 76.56 0.81 -16.74
CA THR A 21 76.88 1.40 -15.43
C THR A 21 75.66 1.37 -14.49
N LEU A 22 75.91 0.88 -13.27
CA LEU A 22 75.01 0.76 -12.13
C LEU A 22 74.93 2.09 -11.36
N GLY A 23 73.75 2.46 -10.85
CA GLY A 23 73.56 3.55 -9.89
C GLY A 23 72.32 3.29 -9.04
N GLY A 24 72.54 3.01 -7.75
CA GLY A 24 71.55 2.48 -6.81
C GLY A 24 70.44 3.46 -6.44
N VAL A 25 69.24 2.91 -6.29
CA VAL A 25 68.10 3.57 -5.64
C VAL A 25 67.95 2.94 -4.27
N GLY A 26 68.05 3.77 -3.23
CA GLY A 26 67.89 3.38 -1.83
C GLY A 26 66.57 2.65 -1.61
N GLY A 27 66.67 1.46 -1.00
CA GLY A 27 65.52 0.67 -0.60
C GLY A 27 64.66 1.46 0.37
N VAL A 28 63.49 1.88 -0.09
CA VAL A 28 62.43 2.40 0.78
C VAL A 28 62.12 1.30 1.79
N LYS A 29 62.19 1.60 3.09
CA LYS A 29 61.93 0.60 4.12
C LYS A 29 60.50 0.06 3.92
N PRO A 30 60.26 -1.25 4.03
CA PRO A 30 58.94 -1.83 3.80
C PRO A 30 57.81 -1.15 4.58
N GLU A 31 58.09 -0.69 5.80
CA GLU A 31 57.16 0.05 6.66
C GLU A 31 56.74 1.40 6.05
N GLU A 32 57.67 2.15 5.47
CA GLU A 32 57.38 3.46 4.85
C GLU A 32 56.54 3.31 3.56
N VAL A 33 56.68 2.18 2.85
CA VAL A 33 55.83 1.84 1.71
C VAL A 33 54.41 1.52 2.18
N ILE A 34 54.27 0.76 3.27
CA ILE A 34 52.97 0.42 3.86
C ILE A 34 52.28 1.68 4.36
N ASP A 35 52.98 2.58 5.04
CA ASP A 35 52.43 3.84 5.55
C ASP A 35 51.95 4.76 4.42
N ARG A 36 52.77 4.96 3.38
CA ARG A 36 52.38 5.78 2.20
C ARG A 36 51.21 5.16 1.43
N LEU A 37 51.14 3.83 1.37
CA LEU A 37 50.02 3.14 0.74
C LEU A 37 48.76 3.30 1.60
N THR A 38 48.88 3.17 2.91
CA THR A 38 47.79 3.35 3.87
C THR A 38 47.25 4.77 3.81
N GLU A 39 48.11 5.78 3.80
CA GLU A 39 47.73 7.19 3.65
C GLU A 39 46.96 7.43 2.35
N ARG A 40 47.49 6.95 1.21
CA ARG A 40 46.82 7.05 -0.10
C ARG A 40 45.47 6.35 -0.15
N ILE A 41 45.34 5.19 0.49
CA ILE A 41 44.07 4.47 0.59
C ILE A 41 43.10 5.26 1.46
N THR A 42 43.54 5.74 2.63
CA THR A 42 42.69 6.53 3.55
C THR A 42 42.24 7.84 2.93
N ASP A 43 43.08 8.53 2.15
CA ASP A 43 42.71 9.78 1.47
C ASP A 43 41.72 9.55 0.33
N ARG A 44 41.88 8.47 -0.43
CA ARG A 44 40.88 8.06 -1.43
C ARG A 44 39.54 7.77 -0.77
N LEU A 45 39.53 6.97 0.30
CA LEU A 45 38.30 6.65 1.03
C LEU A 45 37.64 7.90 1.65
N ARG A 46 38.42 8.82 2.23
CA ARG A 46 37.88 10.10 2.76
C ARG A 46 37.26 10.96 1.66
N ASN A 47 37.90 11.03 0.49
CA ASN A 47 37.39 11.81 -0.64
C ASN A 47 36.12 11.18 -1.23
N GLU A 48 36.10 9.85 -1.38
CA GLU A 48 34.91 9.10 -1.81
C GLU A 48 33.74 9.33 -0.84
N LEU A 49 33.99 9.17 0.46
CA LEU A 49 32.97 9.39 1.49
C LEU A 49 32.47 10.85 1.53
N LYS A 50 33.36 11.83 1.30
CA LYS A 50 32.98 13.25 1.22
C LYS A 50 32.08 13.54 0.02
N VAL A 51 32.37 12.93 -1.13
CA VAL A 51 31.54 13.06 -2.33
C VAL A 51 30.17 12.40 -2.13
N GLU A 52 30.13 11.23 -1.49
CA GLU A 52 28.87 10.56 -1.14
C GLU A 52 28.03 11.39 -0.17
N LEU A 53 28.63 11.90 0.91
CA LEU A 53 27.94 12.75 1.89
C LEU A 53 27.41 14.05 1.26
N GLN A 54 28.17 14.66 0.34
CA GLN A 54 27.72 15.83 -0.40
C GLN A 54 26.49 15.50 -1.27
N ARG A 55 26.53 14.40 -2.02
CA ARG A 55 25.41 13.95 -2.87
C ARG A 55 24.17 13.61 -2.06
N GLU A 56 24.34 12.95 -0.91
CA GLU A 56 23.22 12.70 0.02
C GLU A 56 22.65 14.00 0.57
N SER A 57 23.50 14.96 0.96
CA SER A 57 23.04 16.25 1.46
C SER A 57 22.28 17.07 0.42
N GLU A 58 22.74 17.06 -0.83
CA GLU A 58 22.08 17.72 -1.97
C GLU A 58 20.74 17.04 -2.31
N SER A 59 20.72 15.71 -2.29
CA SER A 59 19.49 14.91 -2.47
C SER A 59 18.45 15.22 -1.39
N LEU A 60 18.86 15.26 -0.12
CA LEU A 60 18.00 15.61 1.00
C LEU A 60 17.49 17.05 0.91
N ALA A 61 18.34 18.01 0.52
CA ALA A 61 17.94 19.40 0.31
C ALA A 61 16.92 19.55 -0.83
N ALA A 62 17.11 18.81 -1.94
CA ALA A 62 16.17 18.79 -3.05
C ALA A 62 14.82 18.16 -2.66
N GLN A 63 14.84 17.05 -1.92
CA GLN A 63 13.62 16.42 -1.39
C GLN A 63 12.88 17.34 -0.42
N GLN A 64 13.61 18.03 0.46
CA GLN A 64 13.05 19.00 1.41
C GLN A 64 12.41 20.19 0.67
N GLY A 65 13.08 20.74 -0.35
CA GLY A 65 12.54 21.82 -1.17
C GLY A 65 11.27 21.43 -1.94
N ALA A 66 11.22 20.21 -2.47
CA ALA A 66 10.04 19.66 -3.13
C ALA A 66 8.86 19.50 -2.16
N LEU A 67 9.12 18.96 -0.96
CA LEU A 67 8.13 18.82 0.09
C LEU A 67 7.60 20.18 0.57
N ASP A 68 8.48 21.15 0.80
CA ASP A 68 8.11 22.51 1.22
C ASP A 68 7.24 23.21 0.16
N THR A 69 7.57 23.04 -1.13
CA THR A 69 6.79 23.59 -2.25
C THR A 69 5.40 22.95 -2.32
N PHE A 70 5.32 21.63 -2.13
CA PHE A 70 4.05 20.91 -2.08
C PHE A 70 3.19 21.36 -0.91
N LEU A 71 3.76 21.47 0.30
CA LEU A 71 3.05 21.91 1.50
C LEU A 71 2.52 23.34 1.37
N VAL A 72 3.30 24.27 0.80
CA VAL A 72 2.84 25.65 0.56
C VAL A 72 1.65 25.64 -0.40
N LYS A 73 1.72 24.88 -1.50
CA LYS A 73 0.64 24.80 -2.49
C LYS A 73 -0.64 24.22 -1.90
N GLU A 74 -0.53 23.18 -1.08
CA GLU A 74 -1.68 22.55 -0.42
C GLU A 74 -2.30 23.49 0.64
N LEU A 75 -1.46 24.22 1.39
CA LEU A 75 -1.96 25.17 2.37
C LEU A 75 -2.59 26.40 1.68
N GLU A 76 -2.15 26.78 0.48
CA GLU A 76 -2.84 27.80 -0.32
C GLU A 76 -4.21 27.34 -0.82
N SER A 77 -4.35 26.08 -1.25
CA SER A 77 -5.63 25.56 -1.79
C SER A 77 -6.71 25.45 -0.71
N GLN A 78 -6.33 24.96 0.48
CA GLN A 78 -7.26 24.70 1.59
C GLN A 78 -7.77 25.97 2.29
N ASN A 79 -7.06 27.09 2.17
CA ASN A 79 -7.37 28.33 2.89
C ASN A 79 -8.06 29.41 2.03
N THR A 80 -8.76 28.98 0.98
CA THR A 80 -9.55 29.85 0.11
C THR A 80 -10.97 30.06 0.62
N CYS A 81 -11.55 31.23 0.34
CA CYS A 81 -12.94 31.52 0.70
C CYS A 81 -13.88 30.70 -0.17
N PRO A 82 -14.86 29.96 0.38
CA PRO A 82 -15.76 29.10 -0.39
C PRO A 82 -16.80 29.87 -1.25
N VAL A 83 -16.82 31.21 -1.17
CA VAL A 83 -17.73 32.07 -1.94
C VAL A 83 -17.02 32.70 -3.15
N CYS A 84 -15.83 33.28 -2.96
CA CYS A 84 -15.07 33.91 -4.05
C CYS A 84 -13.90 33.07 -4.56
N TYR A 85 -13.55 31.97 -3.88
CA TYR A 85 -12.43 31.09 -4.19
C TYR A 85 -11.07 31.79 -4.21
N GLU A 86 -10.95 32.91 -3.49
CA GLU A 86 -9.69 33.64 -3.31
C GLU A 86 -9.11 33.33 -1.93
N LEU A 87 -7.77 33.33 -1.82
CA LEU A 87 -7.05 33.13 -0.56
C LEU A 87 -7.48 34.21 0.46
N MET A 88 -7.75 33.80 1.70
CA MET A 88 -8.29 34.69 2.74
C MET A 88 -7.22 35.61 3.36
N VAL A 89 -6.55 36.41 2.52
CA VAL A 89 -5.47 37.32 2.92
C VAL A 89 -6.03 38.65 3.45
N PRO A 90 -5.66 39.10 4.66
CA PRO A 90 -6.02 40.42 5.18
C PRO A 90 -5.47 41.56 4.29
N PRO A 91 -6.08 42.76 4.30
CA PRO A 91 -7.22 43.18 5.13
C PRO A 91 -8.59 42.87 4.50
N GLN A 92 -8.71 42.92 3.16
CA GLN A 92 -10.00 42.80 2.47
C GLN A 92 -10.57 41.38 2.49
N HIS A 93 -9.69 40.37 2.44
CA HIS A 93 -10.07 38.96 2.45
C HIS A 93 -9.82 38.29 3.81
N ALA A 94 -9.71 39.07 4.90
CA ALA A 94 -9.50 38.52 6.24
C ALA A 94 -10.54 37.43 6.59
N PRO A 95 -10.13 36.30 7.17
CA PRO A 95 -11.03 35.20 7.47
C PRO A 95 -11.93 35.54 8.66
N MET A 96 -13.24 35.42 8.45
CA MET A 96 -14.29 35.67 9.43
C MET A 96 -15.08 34.39 9.69
N MET A 97 -15.17 33.98 10.95
CA MET A 97 -15.91 32.80 11.40
C MET A 97 -17.34 33.16 11.81
N LEU A 98 -18.31 32.30 11.50
CA LEU A 98 -19.71 32.43 11.89
C LEU A 98 -20.07 31.52 13.07
N PHE A 99 -20.81 32.06 14.04
CA PHE A 99 -21.33 31.29 15.17
C PHE A 99 -22.83 31.01 15.01
N PRO A 100 -23.32 29.82 15.43
CA PRO A 100 -22.59 28.73 16.11
C PRO A 100 -21.95 27.68 15.17
N CYS A 101 -21.94 27.90 13.85
CA CYS A 101 -21.59 26.83 12.90
C CYS A 101 -20.08 26.65 12.62
N GLY A 102 -19.23 27.60 12.97
CA GLY A 102 -17.76 27.53 12.83
C GLY A 102 -17.23 27.73 11.41
N HIS A 103 -18.09 27.88 10.39
CA HIS A 103 -17.64 28.08 9.01
C HIS A 103 -17.00 29.46 8.82
N SER A 104 -15.88 29.50 8.09
CA SER A 104 -15.10 30.72 7.82
C SER A 104 -15.25 31.20 6.38
N PHE A 105 -15.33 32.52 6.19
CA PHE A 105 -15.45 33.20 4.90
C PHE A 105 -14.59 34.46 4.89
N CYS A 106 -14.20 34.97 3.72
CA CYS A 106 -13.51 36.26 3.68
C CYS A 106 -14.45 37.43 4.05
N GLY A 107 -13.89 38.46 4.70
CA GLY A 107 -14.64 39.62 5.18
C GLY A 107 -15.48 40.29 4.09
N ARG A 108 -14.91 40.47 2.89
CA ARG A 108 -15.60 41.01 1.72
C ARG A 108 -16.86 40.23 1.32
N CYS A 109 -16.77 38.90 1.23
CA CYS A 109 -17.92 38.06 0.88
C CYS A 109 -18.98 38.09 1.99
N LEU A 110 -18.54 38.15 3.25
CA LEU A 110 -19.46 38.17 4.37
C LEU A 110 -20.20 39.51 4.49
N GLU A 111 -19.52 40.63 4.22
CA GLU A 111 -20.14 41.95 4.12
C GLU A 111 -21.21 41.98 3.03
N GLN A 112 -20.91 41.42 1.86
CA GLN A 112 -21.89 41.33 0.78
C GLN A 112 -23.10 40.45 1.16
N HIS A 113 -22.88 39.33 1.83
CA HIS A 113 -23.94 38.38 2.19
C HIS A 113 -24.85 38.88 3.33
N ILE A 114 -24.26 39.36 4.43
CA ILE A 114 -25.02 39.80 5.61
C ILE A 114 -25.44 41.26 5.47
N ASP A 115 -24.49 42.16 5.19
CA ASP A 115 -24.72 43.59 5.33
C ASP A 115 -25.49 44.16 4.14
N ARG A 116 -25.18 43.72 2.92
CA ARG A 116 -25.85 44.17 1.68
C ARG A 116 -27.10 43.35 1.35
N ASN A 117 -26.98 42.02 1.35
CA ASN A 117 -28.06 41.13 0.94
C ASN A 117 -29.01 40.73 2.08
N LYS A 118 -28.74 41.17 3.33
CA LYS A 118 -29.56 40.92 4.52
C LYS A 118 -29.84 39.43 4.80
N LYS A 119 -28.95 38.53 4.36
CA LYS A 119 -29.08 37.09 4.60
C LYS A 119 -28.56 36.74 6.00
N THR A 120 -29.36 36.00 6.75
CA THR A 120 -29.08 35.64 8.16
C THR A 120 -28.69 34.16 8.34
N GLN A 121 -28.41 33.44 7.24
CA GLN A 121 -28.07 32.02 7.25
C GLN A 121 -26.68 31.79 6.64
N CYS A 122 -25.95 30.82 7.19
CA CYS A 122 -24.64 30.41 6.68
C CYS A 122 -24.73 29.93 5.21
N PRO A 123 -23.86 30.41 4.30
CA PRO A 123 -23.84 29.96 2.90
C PRO A 123 -23.62 28.47 2.70
N ILE A 124 -22.95 27.79 3.65
CA ILE A 124 -22.62 26.36 3.56
C ILE A 124 -23.71 25.51 4.19
N CYS A 125 -23.95 25.66 5.49
CA CYS A 125 -24.81 24.76 6.25
C CYS A 125 -26.21 25.31 6.54
N ARG A 126 -26.53 26.52 6.08
CA ARG A 126 -27.82 27.21 6.25
C ARG A 126 -28.26 27.45 7.71
N LYS A 127 -27.43 27.13 8.70
CA LYS A 127 -27.67 27.49 10.11
C LYS A 127 -27.76 29.01 10.28
N LYS A 128 -28.64 29.46 11.16
CA LYS A 128 -28.81 30.87 11.50
C LYS A 128 -27.50 31.43 12.07
N ILE A 129 -27.13 32.61 11.62
CA ILE A 129 -25.93 33.34 12.06
C ILE A 129 -26.33 34.18 13.28
N GLU A 130 -25.71 33.93 14.42
CA GLU A 130 -25.93 34.68 15.66
C GLU A 130 -24.90 35.80 15.82
N SER A 131 -23.64 35.49 15.53
CA SER A 131 -22.54 36.45 15.56
C SER A 131 -21.43 36.05 14.58
N ARG A 132 -20.50 36.99 14.33
CA ARG A 132 -19.30 36.77 13.51
C ARG A 132 -18.07 37.34 14.22
N ALA A 133 -16.93 36.68 14.10
CA ALA A 133 -15.66 37.18 14.64
C ALA A 133 -14.49 36.85 13.69
N PRO A 134 -13.39 37.62 13.72
CA PRO A 134 -12.18 37.26 12.99
C PRO A 134 -11.62 35.91 13.46
N ASN A 135 -11.22 35.07 12.51
CA ASN A 135 -10.52 33.83 12.82
C ASN A 135 -9.01 34.09 12.82
N TYR A 136 -8.49 34.56 13.96
CA TYR A 136 -7.07 34.92 14.09
C TYR A 136 -6.13 33.73 13.87
N SER A 137 -6.52 32.52 14.27
CA SER A 137 -5.72 31.31 14.03
C SER A 137 -5.55 31.04 12.53
N LEU A 138 -6.65 31.10 11.78
CA LEU A 138 -6.63 30.93 10.32
C LEU A 138 -5.88 32.09 9.63
N GLN A 139 -6.04 33.31 10.14
CA GLN A 139 -5.33 34.48 9.65
C GLN A 139 -3.81 34.34 9.81
N GLN A 140 -3.33 33.88 10.97
CA GLN A 140 -1.90 33.66 11.22
C GLN A 140 -1.32 32.59 10.29
N LEU A 141 -2.04 31.48 10.10
CA LEU A 141 -1.61 30.42 9.18
C LEU A 141 -1.47 30.93 7.74
N ILE A 142 -2.46 31.68 7.24
CA ILE A 142 -2.43 32.26 5.89
C ILE A 142 -1.26 33.25 5.74
N GLN A 143 -1.00 34.08 6.75
CA GLN A 143 0.13 35.00 6.72
C GLN A 143 1.48 34.29 6.66
N GLN A 144 1.63 33.16 7.37
CA GLN A 144 2.85 32.34 7.31
C GLN A 144 3.05 31.71 5.92
N VAL A 145 1.98 31.25 5.27
CA VAL A 145 2.03 30.72 3.89
C VAL A 145 2.51 31.78 2.91
N VAL A 146 1.93 32.98 2.98
CA VAL A 146 2.31 34.10 2.10
C VAL A 146 3.77 34.50 2.32
N ALA A 147 4.19 34.62 3.58
CA ALA A 147 5.59 34.95 3.91
C ALA A 147 6.58 33.89 3.41
N LYS A 148 6.25 32.60 3.54
CA LYS A 148 7.10 31.50 3.07
C LYS A 148 7.23 31.52 1.54
N LYS A 149 6.14 31.80 0.82
CA LYS A 149 6.15 31.95 -0.65
C LYS A 149 7.05 33.09 -1.13
N GLU A 150 7.01 34.23 -0.45
CA GLU A 150 7.87 35.38 -0.79
C GLU A 150 9.35 35.07 -0.57
N SER A 151 9.68 34.23 0.44
CA SER A 151 11.05 33.79 0.69
C SER A 151 11.57 32.75 -0.31
N SER A 152 10.71 31.84 -0.78
CA SER A 152 11.07 30.79 -1.75
C SER A 152 11.15 31.29 -3.20
N GLY A 153 10.53 32.44 -3.53
CA GLY A 153 10.50 33.00 -4.88
C GLY A 153 11.75 33.79 -5.34
N ARG A 154 12.77 33.97 -4.49
CA ARG A 154 13.98 34.77 -4.83
C ARG A 154 15.18 33.95 -5.31
N ALA A 155 15.08 32.63 -5.40
CA ALA A 155 16.16 31.77 -5.87
C ALA A 155 15.72 30.97 -7.12
N ALA A 156 15.89 31.56 -8.30
CA ALA A 156 15.86 30.83 -9.56
C ALA A 156 17.17 31.09 -10.33
N PRO A 157 17.99 30.06 -10.60
CA PRO A 157 19.13 30.18 -11.52
C PRO A 157 18.63 30.10 -12.97
N SER A 158 19.03 31.08 -13.76
CA SER A 158 18.85 31.14 -15.21
C SER A 158 19.63 30.01 -15.91
N GLY A 159 18.90 29.16 -16.66
CA GLY A 159 19.45 28.18 -17.62
C GLY A 159 19.18 28.59 -19.08
N PRO A 160 19.91 28.04 -20.06
CA PRO A 160 20.36 28.77 -21.25
C PRO A 160 19.41 28.73 -22.46
N LEU A 161 19.59 29.76 -23.30
CA LEU A 161 18.94 30.03 -24.58
C LEU A 161 19.32 29.03 -25.69
N SER A 162 18.41 28.82 -26.64
CA SER A 162 18.65 28.27 -27.98
C SER A 162 17.47 28.59 -28.94
N PRO A 163 17.65 28.56 -30.28
CA PRO A 163 17.63 29.79 -31.08
C PRO A 163 16.59 29.86 -32.23
N GLY A 164 16.37 31.08 -32.74
CA GLY A 164 15.89 31.41 -34.10
C GLY A 164 14.36 31.33 -34.31
N SER A 165 13.63 32.39 -34.62
CA SER A 165 13.72 33.23 -35.85
C SER A 165 12.50 34.19 -35.92
N PRO A 166 12.31 35.03 -36.94
CA PRO A 166 13.08 36.23 -37.28
C PRO A 166 12.26 37.54 -37.21
N GLY A 167 12.94 38.66 -36.94
CA GLY A 167 12.70 39.97 -37.57
C GLY A 167 11.41 40.74 -37.26
N ARG A 168 11.50 41.71 -36.34
CA ARG A 168 10.89 43.04 -36.54
C ARG A 168 11.86 44.14 -36.13
N ARG A 169 11.88 45.17 -36.97
CA ARG A 169 12.81 46.30 -36.98
C ARG A 169 12.80 47.10 -35.68
N MET A 170 14.01 47.54 -35.34
CA MET A 170 14.31 48.67 -34.48
C MET A 170 13.57 49.93 -34.96
N LEU A 171 12.91 50.61 -34.04
CA LEU A 171 12.76 52.06 -34.06
C LEU A 171 13.13 52.56 -32.67
N ASP A 172 14.12 53.44 -32.64
CA ASP A 172 14.64 54.13 -31.48
C ASP A 172 13.57 54.99 -30.79
N GLY A 173 13.71 55.19 -29.48
CA GLY A 173 12.90 56.16 -28.76
C GLY A 173 13.00 56.03 -27.25
N ALA A 174 13.96 56.73 -26.66
CA ALA A 174 13.99 57.02 -25.23
C ALA A 174 12.73 57.78 -24.79
N GLY A 175 12.16 57.39 -23.65
CA GLY A 175 11.01 58.08 -23.05
C GLY A 175 10.46 57.28 -21.87
N VAL A 176 11.01 57.55 -20.69
CA VAL A 176 10.41 57.15 -19.41
C VAL A 176 9.15 58.00 -19.22
N GLU A 177 7.97 57.40 -19.36
CA GLU A 177 6.74 57.93 -18.78
C GLU A 177 5.95 56.81 -18.11
N ASP A 178 5.84 56.96 -16.79
CA ASP A 178 4.99 56.22 -15.88
C ASP A 178 3.53 56.51 -16.27
N GLY A 179 2.94 55.63 -17.09
CA GLY A 179 1.59 55.79 -17.62
C GLY A 179 0.80 54.50 -17.46
N LEU A 180 0.01 54.41 -16.38
CA LEU A 180 -1.09 53.46 -16.26
C LEU A 180 -2.13 53.74 -17.37
N GLU A 181 -1.95 53.18 -18.56
CA GLU A 181 -3.02 53.14 -19.55
C GLU A 181 -4.18 52.27 -18.99
N PRO A 182 -5.41 52.79 -18.94
CA PRO A 182 -6.58 51.97 -18.62
C PRO A 182 -6.70 50.89 -19.70
N CYS A 183 -6.65 49.62 -19.31
CA CYS A 183 -6.88 48.51 -20.23
C CYS A 183 -8.14 48.79 -21.05
N SER A 184 -8.02 48.83 -22.39
CA SER A 184 -9.17 49.01 -23.27
C SER A 184 -10.22 47.94 -22.93
N ASN A 185 -11.52 48.27 -23.10
CA ASN A 185 -12.61 47.31 -22.91
C ASN A 185 -12.34 46.00 -23.71
N THR A 186 -11.67 46.10 -24.85
CA THR A 186 -11.24 44.94 -25.65
C THR A 186 -10.22 44.07 -24.92
N ASP A 187 -9.23 44.65 -24.22
CA ASP A 187 -8.21 43.91 -23.47
C ASP A 187 -8.79 43.24 -22.23
N ARG A 188 -9.76 43.89 -21.59
CA ARG A 188 -10.47 43.33 -20.44
C ARG A 188 -11.26 42.08 -20.83
N VAL A 189 -12.00 42.15 -21.95
CA VAL A 189 -12.77 41.01 -22.48
C VAL A 189 -11.83 39.90 -22.98
N ARG A 190 -10.71 40.24 -23.63
CA ARG A 190 -9.70 39.26 -24.06
C ARG A 190 -9.10 38.50 -22.88
N ARG A 191 -8.67 39.18 -21.82
CA ARG A 191 -8.15 38.54 -20.59
C ARG A 191 -9.22 37.69 -19.89
N GLN A 192 -10.48 38.10 -19.95
CA GLN A 192 -11.59 37.30 -19.41
C GLN A 192 -11.80 36.02 -20.23
N TYR A 193 -11.78 36.12 -21.56
CA TYR A 193 -11.83 34.97 -22.46
C TYR A 193 -10.65 34.02 -22.23
N ASP A 194 -9.41 34.52 -22.18
CA ASP A 194 -8.21 33.69 -22.02
C ASP A 194 -8.23 32.90 -20.70
N ARG A 195 -8.69 33.53 -19.61
CA ARG A 195 -8.89 32.86 -18.31
C ARG A 195 -9.96 31.79 -18.37
N ALA A 196 -11.12 32.11 -18.96
CA ALA A 196 -12.22 31.16 -19.11
C ALA A 196 -11.83 29.98 -20.00
N ALA A 197 -11.15 30.23 -21.12
CA ALA A 197 -10.68 29.22 -22.06
C ALA A 197 -9.63 28.29 -21.42
N THR A 198 -8.69 28.86 -20.65
CA THR A 198 -7.69 28.07 -19.91
C THR A 198 -8.36 27.18 -18.87
N ARG A 199 -9.28 27.72 -18.06
CA ARG A 199 -10.04 26.94 -17.07
C ARG A 199 -10.86 25.84 -17.73
N MET A 200 -11.53 26.14 -18.84
CA MET A 200 -12.30 25.17 -19.62
C MET A 200 -11.42 24.03 -20.15
N ARG A 201 -10.21 24.33 -20.62
CA ARG A 201 -9.26 23.30 -21.07
C ARG A 201 -8.82 22.40 -19.91
N VAL A 202 -8.45 22.97 -18.78
CA VAL A 202 -8.06 22.19 -17.58
C VAL A 202 -9.18 21.28 -17.13
N LEU A 203 -10.41 21.80 -17.01
CA LEU A 203 -11.56 21.00 -16.60
C LEU A 203 -11.91 19.88 -17.59
N ARG A 204 -11.71 20.09 -18.89
CA ARG A 204 -11.91 19.02 -19.89
C ARG A 204 -10.89 17.91 -19.77
N ASN A 205 -9.62 18.25 -19.50
CA ASN A 205 -8.58 17.26 -19.28
C ASN A 205 -8.89 16.46 -18.02
N GLU A 206 -9.20 17.15 -16.91
CA GLU A 206 -9.57 16.49 -15.65
C GLU A 206 -10.80 15.58 -15.82
N LEU A 207 -11.81 16.01 -16.60
CA LEU A 207 -12.98 15.19 -16.90
C LEU A 207 -12.62 13.93 -17.70
N ALA A 208 -11.66 14.03 -18.63
CA ALA A 208 -11.18 12.88 -19.39
C ALA A 208 -10.37 11.92 -18.51
N ASP A 209 -9.49 12.47 -17.66
CA ASP A 209 -8.64 11.68 -16.75
C ASP A 209 -9.50 10.94 -15.72
N THR A 210 -10.51 11.61 -15.15
CA THR A 210 -11.46 11.01 -14.21
C THR A 210 -12.34 9.94 -14.85
N ALA A 211 -12.74 10.10 -16.12
CA ALA A 211 -13.48 9.06 -16.84
C ALA A 211 -12.63 7.80 -17.07
N ILE A 212 -11.35 7.94 -17.38
CA ILE A 212 -10.41 6.81 -17.51
C ILE A 212 -10.23 6.11 -16.16
N GLU A 213 -10.12 6.87 -15.07
CA GLU A 213 -10.04 6.31 -13.73
C GLU A 213 -11.31 5.54 -13.35
N GLU A 214 -12.48 6.09 -13.64
CA GLU A 214 -13.79 5.45 -13.42
C GLU A 214 -13.88 4.12 -14.19
N ASP A 215 -13.53 4.09 -15.48
CA ASP A 215 -13.52 2.87 -16.29
C ASP A 215 -12.55 1.83 -15.72
N GLY A 216 -11.37 2.27 -15.25
CA GLY A 216 -10.39 1.40 -14.60
C GLY A 216 -10.92 0.80 -13.29
N LEU A 217 -11.63 1.57 -12.48
CA LEU A 217 -12.27 1.10 -11.25
C LEU A 217 -13.42 0.14 -11.56
N ASN A 218 -14.25 0.45 -12.54
CA ASN A 218 -15.35 -0.42 -12.99
C ASN A 218 -14.83 -1.79 -13.47
N GLY A 219 -13.71 -1.81 -14.20
CA GLY A 219 -13.04 -3.06 -14.59
C GLY A 219 -12.56 -3.88 -13.38
N LYS A 220 -11.97 -3.23 -12.37
CA LYS A 220 -11.57 -3.89 -11.11
C LYS A 220 -12.77 -4.44 -10.33
N VAL A 221 -13.87 -3.69 -10.26
CA VAL A 221 -15.12 -4.14 -9.62
C VAL A 221 -15.68 -5.36 -10.33
N ALA A 222 -15.73 -5.35 -11.67
CA ALA A 222 -16.20 -6.49 -12.45
C ALA A 222 -15.34 -7.75 -12.22
N ALA A 223 -14.01 -7.60 -12.20
CA ALA A 223 -13.11 -8.71 -11.91
C ALA A 223 -13.31 -9.28 -10.48
N ALA A 224 -13.43 -8.40 -9.49
CA ALA A 224 -13.69 -8.81 -8.10
C ALA A 224 -15.05 -9.50 -7.97
N ALA A 225 -16.09 -9.01 -8.64
CA ALA A 225 -17.42 -9.61 -8.65
C ALA A 225 -17.41 -11.02 -9.28
N ALA A 226 -16.65 -11.23 -10.36
CA ALA A 226 -16.51 -12.54 -10.98
C ALA A 226 -15.85 -13.57 -10.04
N VAL A 227 -14.79 -13.17 -9.34
CA VAL A 227 -14.13 -14.01 -8.32
C VAL A 227 -15.09 -14.32 -7.18
N ALA A 228 -15.80 -13.32 -6.66
CA ALA A 228 -16.79 -13.52 -5.62
C ALA A 228 -17.90 -14.51 -6.05
N GLY A 229 -18.36 -14.41 -7.30
CA GLY A 229 -19.33 -15.34 -7.87
C GLY A 229 -18.83 -16.79 -7.90
N HIS A 230 -17.60 -17.03 -8.37
CA HIS A 230 -16.99 -18.37 -8.34
C HIS A 230 -16.89 -18.93 -6.91
N LEU A 231 -16.43 -18.12 -5.96
CA LEU A 231 -16.30 -18.55 -4.57
C LEU A 231 -17.67 -18.89 -3.94
N GLN A 232 -18.73 -18.15 -4.28
CA GLN A 232 -20.10 -18.46 -3.84
C GLN A 232 -20.61 -19.77 -4.42
N GLU A 233 -20.33 -20.06 -5.70
CA GLU A 233 -20.69 -21.33 -6.31
C GLU A 233 -19.94 -22.50 -5.65
N GLU A 234 -18.64 -22.34 -5.39
CA GLU A 234 -17.83 -23.31 -4.65
C GLU A 234 -18.36 -23.55 -3.24
N GLU A 235 -18.70 -22.48 -2.50
CA GLU A 235 -19.32 -22.57 -1.18
C GLU A 235 -20.61 -23.41 -1.22
N GLN A 236 -21.49 -23.15 -2.19
CA GLN A 236 -22.73 -23.92 -2.35
C GLN A 236 -22.48 -25.40 -2.70
N VAL A 237 -21.41 -25.71 -3.43
CA VAL A 237 -21.00 -27.10 -3.69
C VAL A 237 -20.56 -27.77 -2.39
N VAL A 238 -19.74 -27.10 -1.58
CA VAL A 238 -19.26 -27.62 -0.30
C VAL A 238 -20.41 -27.84 0.68
N LEU A 239 -21.34 -26.89 0.79
CA LEU A 239 -22.53 -27.02 1.65
C LEU A 239 -23.41 -28.21 1.26
N ARG A 240 -23.60 -28.46 -0.05
CA ARG A 240 -24.33 -29.65 -0.52
C ARG A 240 -23.63 -30.96 -0.13
N ARG A 241 -22.29 -31.00 -0.23
CA ARG A 241 -21.51 -32.17 0.21
C ARG A 241 -21.61 -32.37 1.73
N LEU A 242 -21.53 -31.29 2.51
CA LEU A 242 -21.68 -31.36 3.96
C LEU A 242 -23.04 -31.93 4.36
N ALA A 243 -24.12 -31.47 3.72
CA ALA A 243 -25.47 -31.96 3.98
C ALA A 243 -25.61 -33.47 3.65
N ALA A 244 -25.00 -33.94 2.55
CA ALA A 244 -25.00 -35.35 2.20
C ALA A 244 -24.27 -36.21 3.24
N VAL A 245 -23.07 -35.79 3.67
CA VAL A 245 -22.29 -36.51 4.69
C VAL A 245 -23.00 -36.50 6.04
N GLN A 246 -23.69 -35.41 6.40
CA GLN A 246 -24.52 -35.35 7.60
C GLN A 246 -25.67 -36.37 7.56
N ALA A 247 -26.36 -36.49 6.43
CA ALA A 247 -27.41 -37.51 6.26
C ALA A 247 -26.87 -38.95 6.36
N GLU A 248 -25.68 -39.21 5.81
CA GLU A 248 -25.00 -40.51 5.97
C GLU A 248 -24.66 -40.80 7.43
N LEU A 249 -24.15 -39.80 8.16
CA LEU A 249 -23.85 -39.93 9.59
C LEU A 249 -25.11 -40.23 10.41
N ASP A 250 -26.22 -39.57 10.12
CA ASP A 250 -27.49 -39.78 10.82
C ASP A 250 -28.04 -41.19 10.57
N LEU A 251 -27.91 -41.71 9.35
CA LEU A 251 -28.24 -43.11 9.04
C LEU A 251 -27.40 -44.09 9.85
N VAL A 252 -26.09 -43.87 9.96
CA VAL A 252 -25.20 -44.72 10.75
C VAL A 252 -25.57 -44.69 12.23
N ARG A 253 -25.91 -43.51 12.77
CA ARG A 253 -26.35 -43.36 14.17
C ARG A 253 -27.65 -44.12 14.44
N GLU A 254 -28.61 -44.01 13.54
CA GLU A 254 -29.87 -44.76 13.65
C GLU A 254 -29.62 -46.26 13.63
N GLN A 255 -28.80 -46.75 12.69
CA GLN A 255 -28.44 -48.17 12.64
C GLN A 255 -27.73 -48.63 13.91
N LEU A 256 -26.85 -47.80 14.48
CA LEU A 256 -26.16 -48.10 15.73
C LEU A 256 -27.13 -48.18 16.92
N ALA A 257 -28.13 -47.29 16.98
CA ALA A 257 -29.18 -47.35 17.98
C ALA A 257 -30.01 -48.63 17.88
N GLN A 258 -30.39 -49.04 16.66
CA GLN A 258 -31.11 -50.28 16.40
C GLN A 258 -30.31 -51.53 16.76
N GLN A 259 -29.00 -51.55 16.46
CA GLN A 259 -28.15 -52.65 16.90
C GLN A 259 -27.99 -52.66 18.43
N GLY A 260 -27.89 -51.49 19.05
CA GLY A 260 -27.85 -51.35 20.51
C GLY A 260 -29.07 -51.97 21.20
N SER A 261 -30.28 -51.68 20.71
CA SER A 261 -31.50 -52.29 21.26
C SER A 261 -31.54 -53.80 21.02
N LYS A 262 -31.19 -54.26 19.82
CA LYS A 262 -31.12 -55.70 19.50
C LYS A 262 -30.13 -56.46 20.39
N VAL A 263 -28.96 -55.89 20.66
CA VAL A 263 -27.97 -56.48 21.58
C VAL A 263 -28.54 -56.55 22.98
N ALA A 264 -29.18 -55.48 23.48
CA ALA A 264 -29.80 -55.48 24.79
C ALA A 264 -30.89 -56.57 24.93
N ASP A 265 -31.69 -56.78 23.89
CA ASP A 265 -32.72 -57.82 23.85
C ASP A 265 -32.09 -59.24 23.88
N LEU A 266 -31.08 -59.47 23.07
CA LEU A 266 -30.35 -60.75 23.02
C LEU A 266 -29.65 -61.05 24.35
N VAL A 267 -29.09 -60.05 25.01
CA VAL A 267 -28.50 -60.20 26.35
C VAL A 267 -29.56 -60.63 27.35
N ARG A 268 -30.74 -60.00 27.36
CA ARG A 268 -31.85 -60.41 28.25
C ARG A 268 -32.32 -61.84 27.97
N GLN A 269 -32.43 -62.23 26.69
CA GLN A 269 -32.78 -63.60 26.31
C GLN A 269 -31.72 -64.61 26.76
N ALA A 270 -30.43 -64.31 26.54
CA ALA A 270 -29.33 -65.17 26.95
C ALA A 270 -29.28 -65.36 28.47
N GLU A 271 -29.56 -64.30 29.23
CA GLU A 271 -29.65 -64.36 30.69
C GLU A 271 -30.81 -65.22 31.16
N ALA A 272 -32.01 -65.09 30.56
CA ALA A 272 -33.15 -65.93 30.87
C ALA A 272 -32.88 -67.42 30.58
N VAL A 273 -32.24 -67.74 29.45
CA VAL A 273 -31.83 -69.11 29.13
C VAL A 273 -30.79 -69.63 30.13
N ARG A 274 -29.82 -68.80 30.52
CA ARG A 274 -28.80 -69.17 31.51
C ARG A 274 -29.43 -69.51 32.85
N GLN A 275 -30.34 -68.67 33.35
CA GLN A 275 -31.08 -68.90 34.59
C GLN A 275 -31.90 -70.20 34.52
N ARG A 276 -32.60 -70.44 33.40
CA ARG A 276 -33.34 -71.71 33.21
C ARG A 276 -32.40 -72.92 33.23
N ARG A 277 -31.23 -72.82 32.58
CA ARG A 277 -30.23 -73.89 32.58
C ARG A 277 -29.73 -74.18 34.00
N GLU A 278 -29.42 -73.14 34.77
CA GLU A 278 -28.98 -73.28 36.16
C GLU A 278 -30.03 -73.98 37.03
N LEU A 279 -31.30 -73.60 36.90
CA LEU A 279 -32.40 -74.28 37.60
C LEU A 279 -32.50 -75.75 37.20
N LEU A 280 -32.45 -76.06 35.91
CA LEU A 280 -32.48 -77.44 35.42
C LEU A 280 -31.29 -78.25 35.98
N GLN A 281 -30.09 -77.70 35.95
CA GLN A 281 -28.89 -78.35 36.51
C GLN A 281 -29.03 -78.60 38.01
N ALA A 282 -29.57 -77.64 38.77
CA ALA A 282 -29.83 -77.80 40.20
C ALA A 282 -30.86 -78.89 40.50
N THR A 283 -31.84 -79.11 39.62
CA THR A 283 -32.84 -80.18 39.77
C THR A 283 -32.37 -81.55 39.27
N LEU A 284 -31.52 -81.59 38.24
CA LEU A 284 -31.09 -82.83 37.61
C LEU A 284 -30.14 -83.61 38.53
N GLY A 285 -29.19 -82.93 39.18
CA GLY A 285 -28.19 -83.58 40.04
C GLY A 285 -28.79 -84.44 41.17
N PRO A 286 -29.75 -83.92 41.96
CA PRO A 286 -30.43 -84.74 42.98
C PRO A 286 -31.19 -85.93 42.41
N LEU A 287 -31.86 -85.77 41.26
CA LEU A 287 -32.58 -86.85 40.59
C LEU A 287 -31.63 -87.93 40.08
N GLU A 288 -30.49 -87.55 39.49
CA GLU A 288 -29.46 -88.50 39.04
C GLU A 288 -28.93 -89.34 40.22
N GLN A 289 -28.66 -88.70 41.37
CA GLN A 289 -28.25 -89.41 42.59
C GLN A 289 -29.33 -90.35 43.12
N GLU A 290 -30.60 -89.94 43.05
CA GLU A 290 -31.72 -90.77 43.50
C GLU A 290 -31.91 -92.00 42.58
N VAL A 291 -31.79 -91.82 41.27
CA VAL A 291 -31.81 -92.92 40.29
C VAL A 291 -30.67 -93.91 40.57
N GLU A 292 -29.44 -93.43 40.73
CA GLU A 292 -28.27 -94.28 41.02
C GLU A 292 -28.46 -95.09 42.32
N LYS A 293 -29.01 -94.46 43.37
CA LYS A 293 -29.34 -95.15 44.63
C LYS A 293 -30.40 -96.22 44.44
N LEU A 294 -31.45 -95.94 43.67
CA LEU A 294 -32.53 -96.90 43.40
C LEU A 294 -32.04 -98.08 42.56
N GLU A 295 -31.15 -97.86 41.59
CA GLU A 295 -30.54 -98.93 40.78
C GLU A 295 -29.77 -99.93 41.65
N ILE A 296 -28.96 -99.45 42.60
CA ILE A 296 -28.23 -100.31 43.55
C ILE A 296 -29.19 -101.14 44.40
N LEU A 297 -30.25 -100.51 44.93
CA LEU A 297 -31.26 -101.21 45.73
C LEU A 297 -32.00 -102.27 44.91
N MET A 298 -32.35 -101.96 43.65
CA MET A 298 -32.97 -102.91 42.74
C MET A 298 -32.07 -104.11 42.45
N ALA A 299 -30.77 -103.89 42.23
CA ALA A 299 -29.81 -104.97 42.01
C ALA A 299 -29.78 -105.95 43.20
N GLY A 300 -29.71 -105.43 44.43
CA GLY A 300 -29.75 -106.26 45.64
C GLY A 300 -31.05 -107.05 45.80
N VAL A 301 -32.20 -106.48 45.45
CA VAL A 301 -33.50 -107.19 45.47
C VAL A 301 -33.54 -108.32 44.44
N MET A 302 -32.94 -108.12 43.26
CA MET A 302 -32.86 -109.13 42.21
C MET A 302 -31.93 -110.29 42.59
N GLU A 303 -30.81 -110.01 43.27
CA GLU A 303 -29.88 -111.03 43.77
C GLU A 303 -30.51 -111.87 44.90
N MET A 304 -31.30 -111.27 45.80
CA MET A 304 -32.02 -112.03 46.85
C MET A 304 -33.15 -112.93 46.33
N ARG A 305 -33.56 -112.78 45.07
CA ARG A 305 -34.59 -113.63 44.43
C ARG A 305 -34.03 -114.85 43.70
N GLN A 306 -32.71 -114.97 43.57
CA GLN A 306 -32.01 -116.14 43.00
C GLN A 306 -31.57 -117.11 44.10
#